data_AF-A0A2Y9QTL4-F1
#
_entry.id   AF-A0A2Y9QTL4-F1
#
_cell.length_a   1.000
_cell.length_b   1.000
_cell.length_c   1.000
_cell.angle_alpha   90.00
_cell.angle_beta   90.00
_cell.angle_gamma   90.00
#
_symmetry.space_group_name_H-M   'P 1'
#
loop_
_entity.id
_entity.type
_entity.pdbx_description
1 polymer ?
#
loop_
_entity_poly.entity_id
_entity_poly.type
_entity_poly.pdbx_seq_one_letter_code
_entity_poly.pdbx_strand_id
1 'polypeptide(L)'
;MAQAVDRDTNRPLEPPSEFIVKVQDINDNPPEFLHETYHATVPERSNVGTSVIQVTASDADDPTYGNSAKLVYSILEGQPYFSVEAQTGTVECHCDL
;
A
#
# COMPACT_ATOMS: atom_id res chain seq x y z
N MET A 1 -14.68 -17.40 23.49
CA MET A 1 -15.64 -18.53 23.49
C MET A 1 -17.02 -18.02 23.87
N ALA A 2 -18.03 -18.28 23.04
CA ALA A 2 -19.44 -18.13 23.38
C ALA A 2 -20.01 -19.48 23.85
N GLN A 3 -20.94 -19.45 24.78
CA GLN A 3 -21.68 -20.62 25.24
C GLN A 3 -23.17 -20.32 25.19
N ALA A 4 -23.95 -21.31 24.76
CA ALA A 4 -25.39 -21.30 24.93
C ALA A 4 -25.73 -22.16 26.15
N VAL A 5 -26.36 -21.58 27.17
CA VAL A 5 -26.76 -22.28 28.40
C VAL A 5 -28.26 -22.13 28.64
N ASP A 6 -28.85 -23.16 29.22
CA ASP A 6 -30.22 -23.11 29.72
C ASP A 6 -30.32 -22.17 30.92
N ARG A 7 -31.36 -21.33 30.97
CA ARG A 7 -31.47 -20.27 31.98
C ARG A 7 -31.68 -20.81 33.40
N ASP A 8 -32.41 -21.90 33.56
CA ASP A 8 -32.85 -22.39 34.87
C ASP A 8 -31.87 -23.43 35.44
N THR A 9 -31.27 -24.24 34.56
CA THR A 9 -30.37 -25.34 34.94
C THR A 9 -28.89 -25.03 34.70
N ASN A 10 -28.58 -23.94 33.98
CA ASN A 10 -27.22 -23.55 33.58
C ASN A 10 -26.47 -24.65 32.80
N ARG A 11 -27.20 -25.62 32.23
CA ARG A 11 -26.64 -26.69 31.42
C ARG A 11 -26.26 -26.15 30.04
N PRO A 12 -25.09 -26.51 29.47
CA PRO A 12 -24.77 -26.18 28.08
C PRO A 12 -25.80 -26.78 27.13
N LEU A 13 -26.45 -25.93 26.34
CA LEU A 13 -27.33 -26.34 25.26
C LEU A 13 -26.51 -26.74 24.03
N GLU A 14 -25.38 -26.08 23.83
CA GLU A 14 -24.45 -26.33 22.73
C GLU A 14 -23.01 -26.37 23.24
N PRO A 15 -22.09 -27.06 22.54
CA PRO A 15 -20.66 -26.95 22.80
C PRO A 15 -20.18 -25.50 22.69
N PRO A 16 -19.22 -25.06 23.53
CA PRO A 16 -18.61 -23.73 23.39
C PRO A 16 -18.02 -23.54 21.99
N SER A 17 -18.21 -22.35 21.43
CA SER A 17 -17.72 -22.00 20.10
C SER A 17 -16.88 -20.72 20.14
N GLU A 18 -15.91 -20.62 19.24
CA GLU A 18 -15.13 -19.41 19.03
C GLU A 18 -15.72 -18.60 17.88
N PHE A 19 -15.72 -17.28 18.04
CA PHE A 19 -16.08 -16.35 16.98
C PHE A 19 -15.04 -15.23 16.94
N ILE A 20 -14.85 -14.69 15.75
CA ILE A 20 -13.91 -13.59 15.51
C ILE A 20 -14.73 -12.37 15.14
N VAL A 21 -14.50 -11.26 15.84
CA VAL A 21 -15.00 -9.95 15.44
C VAL A 21 -13.87 -9.25 14.70
N LYS A 22 -13.99 -9.08 13.38
CA LYS A 22 -13.05 -8.28 12.59
C LYS A 22 -13.55 -6.84 12.57
N VAL A 23 -12.70 -5.90 12.98
CA VAL A 23 -12.94 -4.46 12.76
C VAL A 23 -12.68 -4.17 11.29
N GLN A 24 -13.62 -3.50 10.64
CA GLN A 24 -13.51 -3.11 9.25
C GLN A 24 -12.73 -1.81 9.14
N ASP A 25 -11.75 -1.82 8.25
CA ASP A 25 -10.87 -0.70 7.99
C ASP A 25 -11.58 0.45 7.29
N ILE A 26 -11.15 1.68 7.56
CA ILE A 26 -11.51 2.88 6.81
C ILE A 26 -10.23 3.54 6.35
N ASN A 27 -10.25 4.23 5.19
CA ASN A 27 -9.07 4.93 4.71
C ASN A 27 -8.81 6.19 5.55
N ASP A 28 -8.01 6.05 6.61
CA ASP A 28 -7.69 7.12 7.55
C ASP A 28 -6.19 7.39 7.69
N ASN A 29 -5.34 6.59 7.03
CA ASN A 29 -3.91 6.85 6.91
C ASN A 29 -3.59 7.34 5.49
N PRO A 30 -2.83 8.44 5.31
CA PRO A 30 -2.34 8.84 4.01
C PRO A 30 -1.08 8.04 3.62
N PRO A 31 -0.81 7.88 2.31
CA PRO A 31 0.46 7.33 1.85
C PRO A 31 1.65 8.21 2.26
N GLU A 32 2.71 7.59 2.79
CA GLU A 32 3.95 8.26 3.19
C GLU A 32 5.15 7.68 2.45
N PHE A 33 6.01 8.54 1.88
CA PHE A 33 7.27 8.10 1.30
C PHE A 33 8.25 7.66 2.38
N LEU A 34 9.01 6.59 2.12
CA LEU A 34 9.99 6.03 3.06
C LEU A 34 11.14 7.00 3.39
N HIS A 35 11.44 7.93 2.49
CA HIS A 35 12.48 8.94 2.65
C HIS A 35 11.92 10.32 2.25
N GLU A 36 12.34 11.37 2.97
CA GLU A 36 11.98 12.75 2.65
C GLU A 36 12.58 13.22 1.32
N THR A 37 13.73 12.65 0.92
CA THR A 37 14.40 13.00 -0.33
C THR A 37 15.07 11.77 -0.94
N TYR A 38 14.98 11.68 -2.26
CA TYR A 38 15.59 10.63 -3.06
C TYR A 38 16.65 11.24 -3.97
N HIS A 39 17.85 10.66 -4.00
CA HIS A 39 18.96 11.09 -4.84
C HIS A 39 19.40 9.96 -5.76
N ALA A 40 19.53 10.26 -7.05
CA ALA A 40 20.05 9.33 -8.04
C ALA A 40 20.79 10.09 -9.15
N THR A 41 21.61 9.36 -9.89
CA THR A 41 22.35 9.86 -11.04
C THR A 41 22.16 8.92 -12.21
N VAL A 42 21.95 9.47 -13.40
CA VAL A 42 21.83 8.71 -14.64
C VAL A 42 22.82 9.27 -15.67
N PRO A 43 23.51 8.41 -16.45
CA PRO A 43 24.36 8.87 -17.55
C PRO A 43 23.59 9.69 -18.59
N GLU A 44 24.22 10.74 -19.12
CA GLU A 44 23.58 11.66 -20.09
C GLU A 44 23.17 10.99 -21.41
N ARG A 45 23.79 9.85 -21.76
CA ARG A 45 23.52 9.05 -22.97
C ARG A 45 22.86 7.69 -22.67
N SER A 46 22.14 7.61 -21.56
CA SER A 46 21.28 6.45 -21.29
C SER A 46 20.14 6.41 -22.30
N ASN A 47 19.63 5.22 -22.61
CA ASN A 47 18.47 5.09 -23.50
C ASN A 47 17.18 5.56 -22.80
N VAL A 48 16.19 6.02 -23.56
CA VAL A 48 14.82 6.20 -23.07
C VAL A 48 14.32 4.93 -22.37
N GLY A 49 13.70 5.10 -21.20
CA GLY A 49 13.23 3.99 -20.36
C GLY A 49 14.31 3.44 -19.41
N THR A 50 15.50 4.05 -19.36
CA THR A 50 16.51 3.64 -18.38
C THR A 50 16.01 3.97 -16.98
N SER A 51 15.89 2.95 -16.12
CA SER A 51 15.55 3.10 -14.71
C SER A 51 16.60 3.93 -13.98
N VAL A 52 16.14 4.95 -13.26
CA VAL A 52 16.97 5.91 -12.52
C VAL A 52 16.95 5.55 -11.04
N ILE A 53 15.75 5.38 -10.48
CA ILE A 53 15.53 5.04 -9.09
C ILE A 53 14.12 4.48 -8.91
N GLN A 54 13.92 3.64 -7.91
CA GLN A 54 12.59 3.26 -7.44
C GLN A 54 12.27 4.03 -6.16
N VAL A 55 11.21 4.84 -6.17
CA VAL A 55 10.69 5.47 -4.95
C VAL A 55 9.71 4.52 -4.27
N THR A 56 9.60 4.60 -2.95
CA THR A 56 8.70 3.74 -2.18
C THR A 56 7.90 4.57 -1.19
N ALA A 57 6.60 4.32 -1.17
CA ALA A 57 5.68 4.80 -0.17
C ALA A 57 4.95 3.62 0.49
N SER A 58 4.44 3.85 1.70
CA SER A 58 3.60 2.92 2.44
C SER A 58 2.35 3.64 2.94
N ASP A 59 1.24 2.92 2.94
CA ASP A 59 0.00 3.32 3.57
C ASP A 59 -0.32 2.28 4.65
N ALA A 60 -0.73 2.74 5.83
CA ALA A 60 -0.93 1.89 7.01
C ALA A 60 -2.32 1.23 7.06
N ASP A 61 -3.21 1.56 6.13
CA ASP A 61 -4.55 0.97 6.01
C ASP A 61 -4.53 -0.52 5.60
N ASP A 62 -5.65 -1.24 5.70
CA ASP A 62 -5.75 -2.67 5.33
C ASP A 62 -5.64 -2.85 3.80
N PRO A 63 -4.55 -3.44 3.26
CA PRO A 63 -4.38 -3.61 1.80
C PRO A 63 -5.33 -4.64 1.20
N THR A 64 -6.01 -5.42 2.04
CA THR A 64 -6.99 -6.43 1.60
C THR A 64 -8.41 -5.87 1.54
N TYR A 65 -8.66 -4.71 2.14
CA TYR A 65 -9.98 -4.11 2.21
C TYR A 65 -10.10 -2.90 1.26
N GLY A 66 -10.80 -3.10 0.14
CA GLY A 66 -11.01 -2.04 -0.84
C GLY A 66 -9.72 -1.59 -1.52
N ASN A 67 -9.49 -0.27 -1.54
CA ASN A 67 -8.31 0.36 -2.14
C ASN A 67 -7.52 1.21 -1.14
N SER A 68 -7.80 1.11 0.17
CA SER A 68 -7.27 2.01 1.19
C SER A 68 -5.73 2.08 1.14
N ALA A 69 -5.05 0.94 1.11
CA ALA A 69 -3.58 0.89 0.95
C ALA A 69 -3.09 0.58 -0.48
N LYS A 70 -3.87 0.90 -1.53
CA LYS A 70 -3.42 0.73 -2.93
C LYS A 70 -2.81 2.01 -3.48
N LEU A 71 -1.51 1.97 -3.76
CA LEU A 71 -0.73 3.12 -4.17
C LEU A 71 -0.70 3.32 -5.69
N VAL A 72 -0.70 4.59 -6.10
CA VAL A 72 -0.48 5.03 -7.48
C VAL A 72 0.51 6.18 -7.49
N TYR A 73 1.66 6.00 -8.15
CA TYR A 73 2.70 7.01 -8.27
C TYR A 73 2.47 7.91 -9.50
N SER A 74 2.80 9.19 -9.36
CA SER A 74 2.78 10.17 -10.46
C SER A 74 3.86 11.23 -10.25
N ILE A 75 4.33 11.82 -11.35
CA ILE A 75 5.28 12.94 -11.33
C ILE A 75 4.46 14.23 -11.47
N LEU A 76 4.58 15.12 -10.49
CA LEU A 76 3.94 16.44 -10.53
C LEU A 76 4.74 17.42 -11.41
N GLU A 77 6.07 17.38 -11.32
CA GLU A 77 6.99 18.23 -12.07
C GLU A 77 8.20 17.40 -12.55
N GLY A 78 8.62 17.59 -13.81
CA GLY A 78 9.74 16.84 -14.41
C GLY A 78 9.39 16.09 -15.71
N GLN A 79 8.10 16.03 -16.08
CA GLN A 79 7.69 15.58 -17.41
C GLN A 79 8.03 16.66 -18.48
N PRO A 80 8.37 16.29 -19.73
CA PRO A 80 8.42 14.92 -20.26
C PRO A 80 9.77 14.21 -20.05
N TYR A 81 10.71 14.79 -19.31
CA TYR A 81 12.08 14.28 -19.17
C TYR A 81 12.18 13.00 -18.34
N PHE A 82 11.26 12.80 -17.39
CA PHE A 82 11.16 11.58 -16.60
C PHE A 82 9.72 11.06 -16.58
N SER A 83 9.57 9.75 -16.47
CA SER A 83 8.32 9.05 -16.22
C SER A 83 8.41 8.21 -14.96
N VAL A 84 7.26 7.89 -14.35
CA VAL A 84 7.19 6.96 -13.22
C VAL A 84 6.21 5.85 -13.54
N GLU A 85 6.58 4.60 -13.26
CA GLU A 85 5.67 3.48 -13.32
C GLU A 85 4.69 3.53 -12.14
N ALA A 86 3.41 3.66 -12.45
CA ALA A 86 2.36 4.00 -11.50
C ALA A 86 2.19 3.00 -10.35
N GLN A 87 2.54 1.72 -10.52
CA GLN A 87 2.37 0.68 -9.49
C GLN A 87 3.64 0.41 -8.70
N THR A 88 4.82 0.65 -9.29
CA THR A 88 6.10 0.25 -8.68
C THR A 88 6.89 1.44 -8.13
N GLY A 89 6.58 2.66 -8.58
CA GLY A 89 7.37 3.86 -8.25
C GLY A 89 8.70 3.92 -8.98
N THR A 90 8.92 3.10 -10.01
CA THR A 90 10.15 3.14 -10.82
C THR A 90 10.16 4.40 -11.68
N VAL A 91 11.11 5.29 -11.41
CA VAL A 91 11.37 6.47 -12.22
C VAL A 91 12.34 6.12 -13.34
N GLU A 92 11.96 6.45 -14.57
CA GLU A 92 12.75 6.23 -15.78
C GLU A 92 13.04 7.56 -16.46
N CYS A 93 14.20 7.66 -17.11
CA CYS A 93 14.54 8.85 -17.88
C CYS A 93 14.15 8.73 -19.35
N HIS A 94 13.76 9.87 -19.93
CA HIS A 94 13.68 10.10 -21.37
C HIS A 94 14.95 10.84 -21.79
N CYS A 95 16.10 10.22 -21.53
CA CYS A 95 17.40 10.73 -21.94
C CYS A 95 17.61 10.33 -23.41
N ASP A 96 17.60 11.27 -24.34
CA ASP A 96 18.06 11.08 -25.72
C ASP A 96 18.91 12.32 -26.06
N LEU A 97 20.18 12.31 -25.65
CA LEU A 97 21.16 13.38 -25.96
C LEU A 97 22.35 12.83 -26.74
#